data_AF-A0A1I1IPP2-F1
#
_entry.id   AF-A0A1I1IPP2-F1
#
_cell.length_a   1.000
_cell.length_b   1.000
_cell.length_c   1.000
_cell.angle_alpha   90.00
_cell.angle_beta   90.00
_cell.angle_gamma   90.00
#
_symmetry.space_group_name_H-M   'P 1'
#
loop_
_entity.id
_entity.type
_entity.pdbx_description
1 polymer ?
#
loop_
_entity_poly.entity_id
_entity_poly.type
_entity_poly.pdbx_seq_one_letter_code
_entity_poly.pdbx_strand_id
1 'polypeptide(L)' 'MEQTKWKEDLKYNEFLVERFFGKAESLFVTDTYQFDDYSKYVATAFDASEKLKRRKEVFPQDCKKAFELGKRLIKM' A
#
# COMPACT_ATOMS: atom_id res chain seq x y z
N MET A 1 4.53 11.09 17.03
CA MET A 1 3.47 11.11 16.02
C MET A 1 2.62 9.87 16.23
N GLU A 2 1.46 10.09 16.83
CA GLU A 2 0.49 9.05 17.16
C GLU A 2 0.03 8.35 15.88
N GLN A 3 0.01 7.02 15.87
CA GLN A 3 -0.37 6.25 14.68
C GLN A 3 -1.81 6.59 14.32
N THR A 4 -1.95 7.29 13.19
CA THR A 4 -3.19 7.77 12.61
C THR A 4 -4.25 6.64 12.55
N LYS A 5 -5.48 6.91 13.01
CA LYS A 5 -6.63 5.96 13.04
C LYS A 5 -7.15 5.52 11.66
N TRP A 6 -6.48 5.89 10.57
CA TRP A 6 -6.92 5.66 9.19
C TRP A 6 -7.25 4.20 8.87
N LYS A 7 -6.62 3.24 9.58
CA LYS A 7 -6.94 1.81 9.39
C LYS A 7 -8.37 1.46 9.83
N GLU A 8 -8.92 2.16 10.83
CA GLU A 8 -10.31 1.96 11.28
C GLU A 8 -11.29 2.44 10.21
N ASP A 9 -11.04 3.61 9.63
CA ASP A 9 -11.85 4.15 8.53
C ASP A 9 -11.81 3.25 7.30
N LEU A 10 -10.63 2.72 6.95
CA LEU A 10 -10.50 1.81 5.81
C LEU A 10 -11.12 0.42 6.06
N LYS A 11 -11.23 -0.03 7.31
CA LYS A 11 -12.00 -1.25 7.63
C LYS A 11 -13.48 -1.07 7.35
N TYR A 12 -14.02 0.13 7.54
CA TYR A 12 -15.41 0.40 7.17
C TYR A 12 -15.60 0.29 5.65
N ASN A 13 -14.63 0.74 4.85
CA ASN A 13 -14.65 0.54 3.40
C ASN A 13 -14.61 -0.96 3.02
N GLU A 14 -13.75 -1.75 3.66
CA GLU A 14 -13.71 -3.20 3.44
C GLU A 14 -15.06 -3.86 3.76
N PHE A 15 -15.68 -3.48 4.89
CA PHE A 15 -17.03 -3.92 5.25
C PHE A 15 -18.09 -3.55 4.21
N LEU A 16 -18.08 -2.31 3.71
CA LEU A 16 -19.03 -1.87 2.70
C LEU A 16 -18.82 -2.62 1.38
N VAL A 17 -17.58 -2.79 0.93
CA VAL A 17 -17.26 -3.55 -0.28
C VAL A 17 -17.73 -5.00 -0.12
N GLU A 18 -17.45 -5.63 1.03
CA GLU A 18 -17.89 -6.99 1.32
C GLU A 18 -19.42 -7.13 1.27
N ARG A 19 -20.13 -6.17 1.87
CA ARG A 19 -21.60 -6.19 1.96
C ARG A 19 -22.30 -6.11 0.60
N PHE A 20 -21.71 -5.40 -0.37
CA PHE A 20 -22.33 -5.13 -1.66
C PHE A 20 -21.76 -5.96 -2.83
N PHE A 21 -20.47 -6.30 -2.79
CA PHE A 21 -19.78 -6.98 -3.89
C PHE A 21 -19.33 -8.40 -3.55
N GLY A 22 -19.56 -8.86 -2.31
CA GLY A 22 -19.08 -10.15 -1.83
C GLY A 22 -17.66 -10.06 -1.25
N LYS A 23 -17.09 -11.19 -0.84
CA LYS A 23 -15.88 -11.27 -0.02
C LYS A 23 -14.79 -10.27 -0.44
N ALA A 24 -14.38 -9.44 0.51
CA ALA A 24 -13.35 -8.44 0.33
C ALA A 24 -12.13 -8.73 1.24
N GLU A 25 -10.95 -8.31 0.80
CA GLU A 25 -9.71 -8.34 1.59
C GLU A 25 -8.91 -7.09 1.25
N SER A 26 -8.36 -6.40 2.26
CA SER A 26 -7.51 -5.22 2.06
C SER A 26 -6.00 -5.55 2.07
N LEU A 27 -5.24 -4.91 1.18
CA LEU A 27 -3.77 -4.87 1.24
C LEU A 27 -3.30 -3.40 1.27
N PHE A 28 -2.60 -3.03 2.34
CA PHE A 28 -2.05 -1.69 2.50
C PHE A 28 -0.59 -1.66 2.07
N VAL A 29 -0.31 -0.92 0.99
CA VAL A 29 1.06 -0.65 0.50
C VAL A 29 1.39 0.81 0.84
N THR A 30 2.34 1.01 1.76
CA THR A 30 2.67 2.34 2.30
C THR A 30 4.11 2.72 2.03
N ASP A 31 4.39 4.02 2.11
CA ASP A 31 5.75 4.57 1.99
C ASP A 31 6.39 4.13 0.65
N THR A 32 5.69 4.46 -0.43
CA THR A 32 6.07 4.11 -1.81
C THR A 32 7.16 5.05 -2.36
N TYR A 33 7.54 4.86 -3.63
CA TYR A 33 8.47 5.74 -4.35
C TYR A 33 7.69 6.69 -5.27
N GLN A 34 7.63 7.97 -4.93
CA GLN A 34 6.70 8.94 -5.52
C GLN A 34 7.13 9.45 -6.91
N PHE A 35 8.44 9.59 -7.12
CA PHE A 35 9.00 10.17 -8.36
C PHE A 35 9.97 9.19 -8.99
N ASP A 36 10.07 9.21 -10.32
CA ASP A 36 11.12 8.51 -11.06
C ASP A 36 12.51 9.06 -10.71
N ASP A 37 12.59 10.39 -10.57
CA ASP A 37 13.79 11.14 -10.25
C ASP A 37 13.49 12.25 -9.24
N TYR A 38 13.90 12.04 -7.99
CA TYR A 38 13.69 12.99 -6.91
C TYR A 38 14.51 14.30 -7.09
N SER A 39 15.55 14.32 -7.92
CA SER A 39 16.34 15.54 -8.15
C SER A 39 15.56 16.63 -8.89
N LYS A 40 14.50 16.24 -9.61
CA LYS A 40 13.62 17.15 -10.34
C LYS A 40 12.60 17.87 -9.46
N TYR A 41 12.46 17.48 -8.19
CA TYR A 41 11.40 17.96 -7.31
C TYR A 41 11.93 18.39 -5.94
N VAL A 42 11.45 19.54 -5.44
CA VAL A 42 11.69 19.93 -4.05
C VAL A 42 10.72 19.16 -3.15
N ALA A 43 11.16 18.02 -2.64
CA ALA A 43 10.36 17.09 -1.85
C ALA A 43 10.89 16.95 -0.42
N THR A 44 10.91 18.04 0.35
CA THR A 44 11.57 18.12 1.68
C THR A 44 10.97 17.18 2.73
N ALA A 45 9.75 16.68 2.53
CA ALA A 45 9.12 15.70 3.41
C ALA A 45 9.70 14.28 3.26
N PHE A 46 10.54 14.02 2.24
CA PHE A 46 11.04 12.69 1.92
C PHE A 46 12.57 12.67 1.78
N ASP A 47 13.17 11.59 2.27
CA ASP A 47 14.56 11.26 1.96
C ASP A 47 14.60 10.35 0.73
N ALA A 48 15.17 10.85 -0.38
CA ALA A 48 15.20 10.12 -1.64
C ALA A 48 15.99 8.80 -1.56
N SER A 49 17.03 8.74 -0.72
CA SER A 49 17.88 7.56 -0.56
C SER A 49 17.15 6.46 0.22
N GLU A 50 16.46 6.82 1.30
CA GLU A 50 15.63 5.89 2.08
C GLU A 50 14.45 5.38 1.26
N LYS A 51 13.79 6.26 0.49
CA LYS A 51 12.72 5.86 -0.45
C LYS A 51 13.23 4.87 -1.49
N LEU A 52 14.43 5.10 -2.04
CA LEU A 52 15.04 4.20 -3.02
C LEU A 52 15.37 2.84 -2.40
N LYS A 53 15.93 2.82 -1.19
CA LYS A 53 16.19 1.59 -0.44
C LYS A 53 14.90 0.79 -0.22
N ARG A 54 13.85 1.46 0.27
CA ARG A 54 12.55 0.83 0.46
C ARG A 54 11.95 0.28 -0.83
N ARG A 55 12.07 1.01 -1.95
CA ARG A 55 11.67 0.52 -3.28
C ARG A 55 12.41 -0.75 -3.68
N LYS A 56 13.70 -0.89 -3.33
CA LYS A 56 14.48 -2.09 -3.67
C LYS A 56 14.15 -3.27 -2.77
N GLU A 57 13.92 -3.03 -1.47
CA GLU A 57 13.81 -4.09 -0.47
C GLU A 57 12.36 -4.50 -0.18
N VAL A 58 11.43 -3.55 -0.09
CA VAL A 58 10.05 -3.77 0.39
C VAL A 58 9.05 -3.89 -0.76
N PHE A 59 9.16 -3.05 -1.78
CA PHE A 59 8.19 -3.03 -2.88
C PHE A 59 8.05 -4.39 -3.61
N PRO A 60 9.12 -5.16 -3.89
CA PRO A 60 8.98 -6.50 -4.48
C PRO A 60 8.17 -7.46 -3.58
N GLN A 61 8.28 -7.32 -2.26
CA GLN A 61 7.51 -8.12 -1.32
C GLN A 61 6.03 -7.72 -1.33
N ASP A 62 5.74 -6.42 -1.45
CA ASP A 62 4.37 -5.93 -1.58
C ASP A 62 3.73 -6.38 -2.90
N CYS A 63 4.50 -6.42 -4.01
CA CYS A 63 4.06 -7.05 -5.26
C CYS A 63 3.71 -8.53 -5.06
N LYS A 64 4.55 -9.28 -4.33
CA LYS A 64 4.27 -10.69 -4.00
C LYS A 64 2.99 -10.84 -3.18
N LYS A 65 2.77 -9.98 -2.17
CA LYS A 65 1.53 -9.97 -1.38
C LYS A 65 0.31 -9.68 -2.25
N ALA A 66 0.41 -8.72 -3.17
CA ALA A 66 -0.67 -8.37 -4.10
C ALA A 66 -1.02 -9.55 -5.03
N PHE A 67 -0.01 -10.24 -5.54
CA PHE A 67 -0.21 -11.44 -6.36
C PHE A 67 -0.89 -12.57 -5.57
N GLU A 68 -0.43 -12.84 -4.34
CA GLU A 68 -1.06 -13.85 -3.48
C GLU A 68 -2.48 -13.47 -3.05
N LEU A 69 -2.76 -12.18 -2.85
CA LEU A 69 -4.12 -11.69 -2.65
C LEU A 69 -5.01 -12.01 -3.86
N GLY A 70 -4.56 -11.70 -5.07
CA GLY A 70 -5.29 -12.04 -6.30
C GLY A 70 -5.61 -13.53 -6.40
N LYS A 71 -4.65 -14.41 -6.04
CA LYS A 71 -4.86 -15.87 -5.99
C LYS A 71 -5.93 -16.30 -4.98
N ARG A 72 -6.05 -15.60 -3.85
CA ARG A 72 -7.12 -15.88 -2.88
C ARG A 72 -8.46 -15.42 -3.43
N LEU A 73 -8.53 -14.23 -4.02
CA LEU A 73 -9.78 -13.66 -4.54
C LEU A 73 -10.41 -14.53 -5.65
N ILE A 74 -9.61 -15.19 -6.51
CA ILE A 74 -10.14 -16.07 -7.58
C ILE A 74 -10.55 -17.47 -7.10
N LYS A 75 -10.13 -17.89 -5.90
CA LYS A 75 -10.44 -19.22 -5.34
C LYS A 75 -11.74 -19.24 -4.53
N MET A 76 -12.45 -18.12 -4.51
CA MET A 76 -13.65 -17.90 -3.72
C MET A 76 -14.90 -18.25 -4.51
#